data_AF-A0A957VA19-F1
#
_entry.id   AF-A0A957VA19-F1
#
_cell.length_a   1.000
_cell.length_b   1.000
_cell.length_c   1.000
_cell.angle_alpha   90.00
_cell.angle_beta   90.00
_cell.angle_gamma   90.00
#
_symmetry.space_group_name_H-M   'P 1'
#
loop_
_entity.id
_entity.type
_entity.pdbx_description
1 polymer ?
#
loop_
_entity_poly.entity_id
_entity_poly.type
_entity_poly.pdbx_seq_one_letter_code
_entity_poly.pdbx_strand_id
1 'polypeptide(L)'
;MTPATVIPAAGQGATTGHYAIVDTGQTTCYDNQSAITCPTAGTIFYGQDAQFSGKAPSYTLSADGLTVTDNVTGLTWTQSPDLNGDGTINVTDKLTFADAQRYADAELNPQTYGGYSDWRLPTMKELYSLMDFRGTDPSGPGTSAMTPFIDTNTFDFGYGDEAAGERAIDAQFWSNNLYLGTVFGNQTCAFGLNLADGRIKCYPSETNGPPAKLNYIYFVRGNPAYGLNAFSDNGDGTVTDHATGLTWSQDDSGAGMNWAEALAWAQQKNAENYLGHSDWRLPSAKEMQSLLDYDQAPDATNSAAIDPVFNISQITNEAGQVDYPWFWTSTTHLKSNGSGSDGVYLSFGRALGYMHNTWLDVHGAGAQRSDPKTGDPADWPTGHGPQGDAIRIDNYVRLVRAGQVSLTMAGDPSASQAGQINRVAPDEQAGPPAGPQNGPPNGAPPPEAIEACTGQSQGASCQFTAPRGQITGTCAHLQQQVACVPAGGPPN
;
A
#
# COMPACT_ATOMS: atom_id res chain seq x y z
N MET A 1 -33.95 5.82 29.05
CA MET A 1 -33.53 4.43 29.37
C MET A 1 -32.63 4.01 28.24
N THR A 2 -31.32 4.06 28.47
CA THR A 2 -30.29 3.65 27.52
C THR A 2 -30.38 2.14 27.30
N PRO A 3 -30.38 1.64 26.05
CA PRO A 3 -30.28 0.21 25.83
C PRO A 3 -28.87 -0.24 26.23
N ALA A 4 -28.80 -1.19 27.15
CA ALA A 4 -27.56 -1.79 27.59
C ALA A 4 -26.96 -2.60 26.44
N THR A 5 -25.74 -2.25 26.05
CA THR A 5 -24.89 -3.04 25.17
C THR A 5 -24.60 -4.37 25.85
N VAL A 6 -25.15 -5.45 25.31
CA VAL A 6 -24.83 -6.81 25.75
C VAL A 6 -23.52 -7.19 25.05
N ILE A 7 -22.41 -7.09 25.77
CA ILE A 7 -21.14 -7.72 25.37
C ILE A 7 -21.32 -9.23 25.62
N PRO A 8 -21.17 -10.12 24.63
CA PRO A 8 -21.18 -11.55 24.89
C PRO A 8 -19.96 -11.89 25.75
N ALA A 9 -20.20 -12.57 26.87
CA ALA A 9 -19.14 -13.13 27.69
C ALA A 9 -18.35 -14.18 26.91
N ALA A 10 -17.02 -14.11 27.00
CA ALA A 10 -16.11 -15.14 26.51
C ALA A 10 -16.48 -16.50 27.15
N GLY A 11 -16.87 -17.47 26.32
CA GLY A 11 -17.36 -18.76 26.77
C GLY A 11 -17.21 -19.85 25.73
N GLN A 12 -16.10 -20.57 25.84
CA GLN A 12 -15.87 -21.97 25.42
C GLN A 12 -15.69 -22.28 23.93
N GLY A 13 -14.43 -22.57 23.56
CA GLY A 13 -14.09 -23.44 22.45
C GLY A 13 -13.86 -22.77 21.09
N ALA A 14 -13.10 -21.67 21.04
CA ALA A 14 -12.54 -21.23 19.76
C ALA A 14 -11.50 -22.26 19.30
N THR A 15 -11.86 -23.11 18.33
CA THR A 15 -10.85 -23.73 17.48
C THR A 15 -10.02 -22.59 16.91
N THR A 16 -8.75 -22.46 17.29
CA THR A 16 -7.82 -21.47 16.75
C THR A 16 -7.76 -21.65 15.25
N GLY A 17 -8.53 -20.84 14.53
CA GLY A 17 -8.64 -20.92 13.07
C GLY A 17 -7.34 -20.44 12.48
N HIS A 18 -6.57 -21.35 11.89
CA HIS A 18 -5.45 -20.95 11.05
C HIS A 18 -5.98 -20.10 9.89
N TYR A 19 -5.33 -18.98 9.60
CA TYR A 19 -5.61 -18.19 8.40
C TYR A 19 -4.32 -17.95 7.60
N ALA A 20 -4.51 -17.86 6.30
CA ALA A 20 -3.43 -17.68 5.35
C ALA A 20 -3.24 -16.19 5.04
N ILE A 21 -2.02 -15.68 5.14
CA ILE A 21 -1.70 -14.35 4.61
C ILE A 21 -1.49 -14.48 3.11
N VAL A 22 -2.27 -13.72 2.34
CA VAL A 22 -2.13 -13.58 0.89
C VAL A 22 -0.81 -12.85 0.58
N ASP A 23 -0.14 -13.26 -0.48
CA ASP A 23 1.05 -12.58 -1.00
C ASP A 23 0.71 -11.16 -1.50
N THR A 24 1.72 -10.29 -1.59
CA THR A 24 1.55 -8.91 -2.08
C THR A 24 1.46 -8.83 -3.59
N GLY A 25 1.90 -9.89 -4.31
CA GLY A 25 1.99 -9.94 -5.76
C GLY A 25 3.24 -9.28 -6.34
N GLN A 26 4.11 -8.68 -5.51
CA GLN A 26 5.30 -8.00 -6.00
C GLN A 26 6.37 -9.01 -6.44
N THR A 27 6.81 -8.95 -7.69
CA THR A 27 7.81 -9.88 -8.26
C THR A 27 9.08 -9.18 -8.76
N THR A 28 9.14 -7.86 -8.67
CA THR A 28 10.28 -7.04 -9.13
C THR A 28 11.00 -6.47 -7.91
N CYS A 29 12.33 -6.56 -7.91
CA CYS A 29 13.15 -5.88 -6.91
C CYS A 29 13.48 -4.45 -7.34
N TYR A 30 13.67 -3.56 -6.38
CA TYR A 30 13.97 -2.16 -6.59
C TYR A 30 15.17 -1.75 -5.75
N ASP A 31 15.97 -0.81 -6.27
CA ASP A 31 16.87 -0.02 -5.43
C ASP A 31 16.09 1.14 -4.79
N ASN A 32 16.77 2.25 -4.47
CA ASN A 32 16.16 3.46 -3.93
C ASN A 32 15.30 4.23 -4.94
N GLN A 33 15.16 3.78 -6.19
CA GLN A 33 14.47 4.53 -7.23
C GLN A 33 13.92 3.65 -8.36
N SER A 34 14.70 2.70 -8.86
CA SER A 34 14.46 1.99 -10.12
C SER A 34 14.33 0.49 -9.90
N ALA A 35 13.66 -0.19 -10.82
CA ALA A 35 13.67 -1.65 -10.88
C ALA A 35 15.09 -2.15 -11.14
N ILE A 36 15.48 -3.21 -10.43
CA ILE A 36 16.77 -3.88 -10.55
C ILE A 36 16.58 -5.39 -10.73
N THR A 37 17.62 -6.07 -11.21
CA THR A 37 17.69 -7.52 -11.05
C THR A 37 17.74 -7.84 -9.57
N CYS A 38 16.93 -8.80 -9.12
CA CYS A 38 16.89 -9.15 -7.71
C CYS A 38 18.29 -9.53 -7.19
N PRO A 39 18.79 -8.84 -6.17
CA PRO A 39 20.14 -9.02 -5.65
C PRO A 39 20.33 -10.41 -5.03
N THR A 40 21.57 -10.86 -4.88
CA THR A 40 21.89 -12.14 -4.24
C THR A 40 22.17 -11.95 -2.74
N ALA A 41 22.05 -13.03 -1.96
CA ALA A 41 22.38 -12.98 -0.53
C ALA A 41 23.77 -12.37 -0.28
N GLY A 42 23.88 -11.48 0.70
CA GLY A 42 25.11 -10.77 1.04
C GLY A 42 25.35 -9.46 0.28
N THR A 43 24.49 -9.07 -0.66
CA THR A 43 24.58 -7.77 -1.34
C THR A 43 23.53 -6.79 -0.83
N ILE A 44 23.76 -5.50 -1.07
CA ILE A 44 22.78 -4.43 -0.77
C ILE A 44 21.44 -4.74 -1.44
N PHE A 45 20.35 -4.36 -0.78
CA PHE A 45 18.97 -4.58 -1.21
C PHE A 45 18.51 -6.05 -1.31
N TYR A 46 19.29 -7.03 -0.83
CA TYR A 46 18.80 -8.41 -0.69
C TYR A 46 17.79 -8.55 0.44
N GLY A 47 16.75 -9.35 0.21
CA GLY A 47 15.69 -9.65 1.16
C GLY A 47 14.40 -8.88 0.93
N GLN A 48 14.16 -8.39 -0.28
CA GLN A 48 12.92 -7.70 -0.67
C GLN A 48 11.75 -8.68 -0.81
N ASP A 49 10.53 -8.15 -0.78
CA ASP A 49 9.28 -8.91 -0.93
C ASP A 49 9.31 -9.82 -2.16
N ALA A 50 9.74 -9.28 -3.32
CA ALA A 50 9.88 -10.02 -4.57
C ALA A 50 10.80 -11.25 -4.54
N GLN A 51 11.64 -11.38 -3.52
CA GLN A 51 12.55 -12.52 -3.33
C GLN A 51 11.92 -13.66 -2.53
N PHE A 52 10.69 -13.46 -2.06
CA PHE A 52 9.96 -14.40 -1.23
C PHE A 52 8.58 -14.66 -1.84
N SER A 53 8.30 -15.89 -2.23
CA SER A 53 6.96 -16.27 -2.67
C SER A 53 6.14 -16.76 -1.50
N GLY A 54 5.06 -16.05 -1.20
CA GLY A 54 3.96 -16.51 -0.36
C GLY A 54 2.83 -17.14 -1.17
N LYS A 55 1.60 -17.03 -0.65
CA LYS A 55 0.40 -17.55 -1.31
C LYS A 55 -0.15 -16.51 -2.27
N ALA A 56 0.20 -16.65 -3.55
CA ALA A 56 -0.29 -15.78 -4.61
C ALA A 56 -1.82 -15.59 -4.53
N PRO A 57 -2.33 -14.35 -4.74
CA PRO A 57 -3.76 -14.11 -4.82
C PRO A 57 -4.45 -15.10 -5.78
N SER A 58 -5.54 -15.71 -5.33
CA SER A 58 -6.28 -16.69 -6.11
C SER A 58 -7.76 -16.52 -5.86
N TYR A 59 -8.48 -16.16 -6.91
CA TYR A 59 -9.90 -15.83 -6.83
C TYR A 59 -10.73 -16.70 -7.76
N THR A 60 -11.99 -16.92 -7.39
CA THR A 60 -12.97 -17.61 -8.22
C THR A 60 -14.27 -16.84 -8.22
N LEU A 61 -14.58 -16.26 -9.38
CA LEU A 61 -15.84 -15.60 -9.66
C LEU A 61 -16.96 -16.64 -9.76
N SER A 62 -18.09 -16.38 -9.10
CA SER A 62 -19.28 -17.23 -9.21
C SER A 62 -19.90 -17.15 -10.60
N ALA A 63 -20.62 -18.20 -11.01
CA ALA A 63 -21.20 -18.29 -12.34
C ALA A 63 -22.27 -17.21 -12.62
N ASP A 64 -22.87 -16.64 -11.59
CA ASP A 64 -23.82 -15.52 -11.66
C ASP A 64 -23.13 -14.14 -11.65
N GLY A 65 -21.80 -14.09 -11.47
CA GLY A 65 -21.02 -12.86 -11.42
C GLY A 65 -21.14 -12.06 -10.12
N LEU A 66 -21.90 -12.51 -9.12
CA LEU A 66 -22.22 -11.71 -7.93
C LEU A 66 -21.16 -11.81 -6.81
N THR A 67 -20.39 -12.89 -6.77
CA THR A 67 -19.48 -13.18 -5.65
C THR A 67 -18.12 -13.64 -6.10
N VAL A 68 -17.10 -13.32 -5.30
CA VAL A 68 -15.72 -13.75 -5.50
C VAL A 68 -15.27 -14.55 -4.30
N THR A 69 -14.96 -15.84 -4.49
CA THR A 69 -14.30 -16.65 -3.47
C THR A 69 -12.80 -16.43 -3.54
N ASP A 70 -12.21 -16.03 -2.42
CA ASP A 70 -10.76 -16.01 -2.23
C ASP A 70 -10.31 -17.40 -1.77
N ASN A 71 -9.61 -18.10 -2.67
CA ASN A 71 -9.15 -19.47 -2.47
C ASN A 71 -7.99 -19.58 -1.47
N VAL A 72 -7.37 -18.45 -1.09
CA VAL A 72 -6.29 -18.39 -0.10
C VAL A 72 -6.88 -18.20 1.29
N THR A 73 -7.74 -17.20 1.46
CA THR A 73 -8.27 -16.80 2.78
C THR A 73 -9.50 -17.59 3.20
N GLY A 74 -10.20 -18.20 2.24
CA GLY A 74 -11.49 -18.86 2.45
C GLY A 74 -12.65 -17.87 2.68
N LEU A 75 -12.41 -16.58 2.42
CA LEU A 75 -13.45 -15.54 2.43
C LEU A 75 -14.19 -15.54 1.09
N THR A 76 -15.45 -15.12 1.12
CA THR A 76 -16.20 -14.80 -0.09
C THR A 76 -16.66 -13.37 -0.03
N TRP A 77 -16.46 -12.64 -1.11
CA TRP A 77 -16.70 -11.21 -1.25
C TRP A 77 -17.84 -10.93 -2.22
N THR A 78 -18.54 -9.81 -2.07
CA THR A 78 -19.29 -9.23 -3.19
C THR A 78 -18.31 -8.89 -4.30
N GLN A 79 -18.70 -9.14 -5.56
CA GLN A 79 -17.80 -8.94 -6.68
C GLN A 79 -17.61 -7.46 -7.02
N SER A 80 -18.65 -6.64 -6.82
CA SER A 80 -18.69 -5.24 -7.19
C SER A 80 -19.09 -4.35 -6.00
N PRO A 81 -18.57 -3.11 -5.93
CA PRO A 81 -19.08 -2.06 -5.08
C PRO A 81 -20.25 -1.28 -5.70
N ASP A 82 -20.73 -1.63 -6.92
CA ASP A 82 -21.97 -1.08 -7.49
C ASP A 82 -23.17 -1.51 -6.63
N LEU A 83 -23.63 -0.61 -5.76
CA LEU A 83 -24.69 -0.88 -4.79
C LEU A 83 -26.08 -0.58 -5.35
N ASN A 84 -26.17 0.19 -6.43
CA ASN A 84 -27.42 0.58 -7.04
C ASN A 84 -27.81 -0.30 -8.25
N GLY A 85 -26.86 -1.07 -8.79
CA GLY A 85 -27.02 -2.03 -9.88
C GLY A 85 -27.18 -1.39 -11.26
N ASP A 86 -26.71 -0.15 -11.45
CA ASP A 86 -26.79 0.58 -12.71
C ASP A 86 -25.61 0.31 -13.67
N GLY A 87 -24.60 -0.46 -13.21
CA GLY A 87 -23.41 -0.82 -13.97
C GLY A 87 -22.31 0.25 -13.95
N THR A 88 -22.47 1.33 -13.19
CA THR A 88 -21.51 2.44 -13.10
C THR A 88 -21.11 2.68 -11.64
N ILE A 89 -19.86 2.36 -11.30
CA ILE A 89 -19.34 2.60 -9.95
C ILE A 89 -18.95 4.08 -9.79
N ASN A 90 -19.74 4.84 -9.03
CA ASN A 90 -19.57 6.29 -8.86
C ASN A 90 -19.95 6.76 -7.44
N VAL A 91 -20.10 8.07 -7.23
CA VAL A 91 -20.42 8.63 -5.91
C VAL A 91 -21.74 8.10 -5.32
N THR A 92 -22.68 7.64 -6.14
CA THR A 92 -23.99 7.14 -5.71
C THR A 92 -23.96 5.75 -5.08
N ASP A 93 -22.85 5.01 -5.24
CA ASP A 93 -22.63 3.71 -4.60
C ASP A 93 -21.92 3.81 -3.25
N LYS A 94 -21.53 5.02 -2.85
CA LYS A 94 -20.80 5.24 -1.61
C LYS A 94 -21.75 5.44 -0.45
N LEU A 95 -21.38 4.89 0.70
CA LEU A 95 -22.15 5.03 1.93
C LEU A 95 -21.38 5.78 3.00
N THR A 96 -22.11 6.42 3.91
CA THR A 96 -21.55 6.83 5.20
C THR A 96 -21.16 5.58 5.98
N PHE A 97 -20.23 5.71 6.93
CA PHE A 97 -19.85 4.58 7.78
C PHE A 97 -21.06 3.96 8.52
N ALA A 98 -21.94 4.80 9.07
CA ALA A 98 -23.14 4.35 9.78
C ALA A 98 -24.14 3.60 8.89
N ASP A 99 -24.23 3.95 7.60
CA ASP A 99 -25.07 3.22 6.64
C ASP A 99 -24.40 1.92 6.19
N ALA A 100 -23.08 1.94 5.94
CA ALA A 100 -22.30 0.75 5.61
C ALA A 100 -22.41 -0.36 6.68
N GLN A 101 -22.43 0.02 7.97
CA GLN A 101 -22.62 -0.92 9.08
C GLN A 101 -23.97 -1.64 9.05
N ARG A 102 -25.01 -1.03 8.46
CA ARG A 102 -26.39 -1.58 8.45
C ARG A 102 -26.76 -2.21 7.11
N TYR A 103 -26.04 -1.88 6.04
CA TYR A 103 -26.42 -2.23 4.67
C TYR A 103 -26.50 -3.75 4.45
N ALA A 104 -25.56 -4.54 4.97
CA ALA A 104 -25.60 -5.99 4.80
C ALA A 104 -26.89 -6.61 5.37
N ASP A 105 -27.29 -6.20 6.58
CA ASP A 105 -28.49 -6.72 7.26
C ASP A 105 -29.80 -6.15 6.70
N ALA A 106 -29.75 -4.92 6.18
CA ALA A 106 -30.92 -4.25 5.61
C ALA A 106 -31.20 -4.70 4.16
N GLU A 107 -30.15 -4.90 3.35
CA GLU A 107 -30.27 -5.05 1.90
C GLU A 107 -29.79 -6.42 1.41
N LEU A 108 -28.56 -6.84 1.71
CA LEU A 108 -27.97 -8.06 1.13
C LEU A 108 -28.55 -9.35 1.72
N ASN A 109 -28.60 -9.43 3.05
CA ASN A 109 -28.97 -10.63 3.78
C ASN A 109 -30.45 -11.03 3.56
N PRO A 110 -31.42 -10.09 3.61
CA PRO A 110 -32.82 -10.41 3.32
C PRO A 110 -33.07 -10.85 1.88
N GLN A 111 -32.25 -10.38 0.94
CA GLN A 111 -32.35 -10.71 -0.48
C GLN A 111 -31.60 -12.00 -0.87
N THR A 112 -30.90 -12.63 0.08
CA THR A 112 -30.03 -13.78 -0.19
C THR A 112 -29.03 -13.51 -1.33
N TYR A 113 -28.40 -12.32 -1.33
CA TYR A 113 -27.50 -11.88 -2.41
C TYR A 113 -26.41 -12.94 -2.70
N GLY A 114 -26.24 -13.32 -3.96
CA GLY A 114 -25.32 -14.39 -4.36
C GLY A 114 -25.66 -15.78 -3.80
N GLY A 115 -26.90 -16.00 -3.34
CA GLY A 115 -27.34 -17.22 -2.66
C GLY A 115 -27.06 -17.25 -1.16
N TYR A 116 -26.69 -16.12 -0.56
CA TYR A 116 -26.12 -16.04 0.79
C TYR A 116 -26.77 -14.95 1.66
N SER A 117 -26.85 -15.18 2.98
CA SER A 117 -27.56 -14.30 3.92
C SER A 117 -26.78 -14.02 5.22
N ASP A 118 -25.46 -14.10 5.17
CA ASP A 118 -24.52 -13.89 6.27
C ASP A 118 -23.40 -12.91 5.88
N TRP A 119 -23.72 -11.97 4.98
CA TRP A 119 -22.85 -10.86 4.61
C TRP A 119 -22.63 -9.92 5.78
N ARG A 120 -21.44 -9.32 5.83
CA ARG A 120 -21.04 -8.33 6.82
C ARG A 120 -20.02 -7.35 6.23
N LEU A 121 -19.86 -6.21 6.90
CA LEU A 121 -18.77 -5.28 6.65
C LEU A 121 -17.44 -5.94 7.04
N PRO A 122 -16.38 -5.88 6.21
CA PRO A 122 -15.11 -6.55 6.47
C PRO A 122 -14.35 -5.85 7.58
N THR A 123 -13.55 -6.60 8.33
CA THR A 123 -12.46 -6.02 9.13
C THR A 123 -11.37 -5.49 8.21
N MET A 124 -10.48 -4.65 8.75
CA MET A 124 -9.35 -4.10 8.01
C MET A 124 -8.37 -5.19 7.60
N LYS A 125 -8.14 -6.21 8.43
CA LYS A 125 -7.30 -7.37 8.06
C LYS A 125 -7.89 -8.15 6.90
N GLU A 126 -9.21 -8.33 6.86
CA GLU A 126 -9.88 -8.96 5.72
C GLU A 126 -9.81 -8.09 4.47
N LEU A 127 -10.18 -6.81 4.57
CA LEU A 127 -10.17 -5.90 3.42
C LEU A 127 -8.75 -5.75 2.83
N TYR A 128 -7.74 -5.69 3.69
CA TYR A 128 -6.34 -5.60 3.28
C TYR A 128 -5.81 -6.87 2.62
N SER A 129 -6.47 -8.03 2.81
CA SER A 129 -6.10 -9.26 2.10
C SER A 129 -6.24 -9.14 0.58
N LEU A 130 -7.16 -8.28 0.11
CA LEU A 130 -7.41 -7.98 -1.30
C LEU A 130 -6.33 -7.07 -1.93
N MET A 131 -5.52 -6.38 -1.13
CA MET A 131 -4.53 -5.42 -1.60
C MET A 131 -3.53 -6.07 -2.57
N ASP A 132 -3.36 -5.51 -3.76
CA ASP A 132 -2.38 -5.96 -4.76
C ASP A 132 -1.29 -4.90 -4.96
N PHE A 133 -0.07 -5.16 -4.48
CA PHE A 133 1.05 -4.23 -4.55
C PHE A 133 1.71 -4.16 -5.94
N ARG A 134 1.11 -4.78 -6.96
CA ARG A 134 1.39 -4.49 -8.36
C ARG A 134 0.69 -3.22 -8.85
N GLY A 135 -0.27 -2.68 -8.07
CA GLY A 135 -0.86 -1.37 -8.28
C GLY A 135 0.17 -0.23 -8.24
N THR A 136 -0.20 0.93 -8.77
CA THR A 136 0.67 2.10 -8.84
C THR A 136 0.00 3.35 -8.26
N ASP A 137 0.72 4.01 -7.36
CA ASP A 137 0.33 5.27 -6.74
C ASP A 137 0.23 6.37 -7.79
N PRO A 138 -0.93 7.02 -7.94
CA PRO A 138 -1.20 8.03 -8.96
C PRO A 138 -0.59 9.40 -8.65
N SER A 139 0.60 9.47 -8.06
CA SER A 139 1.27 10.73 -7.70
C SER A 139 1.73 11.59 -8.90
N GLY A 140 1.15 11.39 -10.10
CA GLY A 140 1.36 12.16 -11.33
C GLY A 140 0.01 12.52 -12.00
N PRO A 141 -0.01 13.41 -13.01
CA PRO A 141 -1.27 13.91 -13.58
C PRO A 141 -1.98 12.87 -14.47
N GLY A 142 -3.26 12.58 -14.18
CA GLY A 142 -4.20 11.86 -15.04
C GLY A 142 -4.48 10.39 -14.64
N THR A 143 -5.69 9.91 -14.95
CA THR A 143 -6.17 8.55 -14.60
C THR A 143 -5.72 7.45 -15.56
N SER A 144 -5.35 7.80 -16.79
CA SER A 144 -5.00 6.85 -17.86
C SER A 144 -3.70 6.06 -17.62
N ALA A 145 -2.94 6.39 -16.58
CA ALA A 145 -1.73 5.69 -16.13
C ALA A 145 -1.88 5.03 -14.75
N MET A 146 -3.08 5.05 -14.15
CA MET A 146 -3.33 4.50 -12.82
C MET A 146 -3.57 2.98 -12.92
N THR A 147 -2.98 2.23 -11.99
CA THR A 147 -3.28 0.81 -11.80
C THR A 147 -3.74 0.64 -10.36
N PRO A 148 -5.00 0.25 -10.11
CA PRO A 148 -5.48 0.15 -8.75
C PRO A 148 -4.81 -1.03 -8.04
N PHE A 149 -4.82 -1.00 -6.72
CA PHE A 149 -4.21 -2.00 -5.86
C PHE A 149 -5.18 -3.17 -5.58
N ILE A 150 -5.85 -3.67 -6.63
CA ILE A 150 -6.77 -4.81 -6.59
C ILE A 150 -6.76 -5.55 -7.93
N ASP A 151 -7.07 -6.84 -7.94
CA ASP A 151 -7.22 -7.62 -9.19
C ASP A 151 -8.52 -7.27 -9.92
N THR A 152 -8.42 -6.32 -10.86
CA THR A 152 -9.56 -5.88 -11.68
C THR A 152 -9.99 -6.87 -12.77
N ASN A 153 -9.30 -8.01 -12.91
CA ASN A 153 -9.81 -9.09 -13.76
C ASN A 153 -10.93 -9.88 -13.07
N THR A 154 -11.02 -9.78 -11.74
CA THR A 154 -11.98 -10.52 -10.94
C THR A 154 -12.94 -9.61 -10.19
N PHE A 155 -12.45 -8.49 -9.64
CA PHE A 155 -13.25 -7.52 -8.92
C PHE A 155 -13.57 -6.30 -9.78
N ASP A 156 -14.82 -5.86 -9.73
CA ASP A 156 -15.24 -4.61 -10.35
C ASP A 156 -14.74 -3.44 -9.51
N PHE A 157 -14.13 -2.43 -10.12
CA PHE A 157 -13.53 -1.31 -9.40
C PHE A 157 -13.83 0.03 -10.07
N GLY A 158 -14.16 1.03 -9.25
CA GLY A 158 -14.34 2.42 -9.69
C GLY A 158 -13.37 3.37 -9.01
N TYR A 159 -12.81 4.30 -9.78
CA TYR A 159 -12.12 5.48 -9.27
C TYR A 159 -13.12 6.53 -8.76
N GLY A 160 -12.64 7.59 -8.12
CA GLY A 160 -13.50 8.70 -7.71
C GLY A 160 -14.20 9.38 -8.90
N ASP A 161 -15.43 9.84 -8.67
CA ASP A 161 -16.30 10.46 -9.66
C ASP A 161 -15.95 11.94 -9.89
N GLU A 162 -15.11 12.16 -10.90
CA GLU A 162 -14.68 13.51 -11.30
C GLU A 162 -15.84 14.37 -11.81
N ALA A 163 -16.91 13.77 -12.35
CA ALA A 163 -18.11 14.51 -12.77
C ALA A 163 -18.91 15.05 -11.57
N ALA A 164 -18.83 14.38 -10.42
CA ALA A 164 -19.34 14.84 -9.13
C ALA A 164 -18.35 15.73 -8.35
N GLY A 165 -17.18 16.02 -8.92
CA GLY A 165 -16.14 16.88 -8.32
C GLY A 165 -15.21 16.16 -7.34
N GLU A 166 -15.21 14.83 -7.34
CA GLU A 166 -14.21 14.04 -6.63
C GLU A 166 -12.88 14.03 -7.38
N ARG A 167 -11.80 13.68 -6.68
CA ARG A 167 -10.53 13.33 -7.32
C ARG A 167 -10.59 11.86 -7.71
N ALA A 168 -9.87 11.45 -8.74
CA ALA A 168 -9.75 10.02 -9.10
C ALA A 168 -9.33 9.11 -7.94
N ILE A 169 -8.54 9.61 -6.98
CA ILE A 169 -8.10 8.86 -5.79
C ILE A 169 -9.14 8.77 -4.68
N ASP A 170 -10.31 9.40 -4.82
CA ASP A 170 -11.40 9.33 -3.85
C ASP A 170 -12.17 7.99 -3.97
N ALA A 171 -11.43 6.87 -3.96
CA ALA A 171 -11.92 5.50 -4.08
C ALA A 171 -11.58 4.68 -2.83
N GLN A 172 -11.99 5.21 -1.68
CA GLN A 172 -11.83 4.58 -0.38
C GLN A 172 -12.88 3.49 -0.16
N PHE A 173 -12.53 2.45 0.61
CA PHE A 173 -13.40 1.36 1.00
C PHE A 173 -13.49 1.23 2.52
N TRP A 174 -14.70 1.16 3.07
CA TRP A 174 -14.89 1.01 4.51
C TRP A 174 -14.48 -0.38 5.01
N SER A 175 -13.76 -0.42 6.14
CA SER A 175 -13.76 -1.58 7.05
C SER A 175 -14.67 -1.31 8.24
N ASN A 176 -14.91 -2.32 9.08
CA ASN A 176 -15.67 -2.20 10.32
C ASN A 176 -14.85 -1.70 11.52
N ASN A 177 -13.57 -1.40 11.36
CA ASN A 177 -12.69 -0.96 12.44
C ASN A 177 -12.82 0.54 12.70
N LEU A 178 -13.49 0.92 13.78
CA LEU A 178 -13.41 2.27 14.34
C LEU A 178 -12.02 2.49 14.94
N TYR A 179 -11.44 3.68 14.75
CA TYR A 179 -10.27 4.07 15.50
C TYR A 179 -10.67 4.55 16.89
N LEU A 180 -9.97 4.06 17.91
CA LEU A 180 -10.25 4.44 19.29
C LEU A 180 -9.74 5.84 19.65
N GLY A 181 -8.72 6.33 18.93
CA GLY A 181 -8.24 7.71 19.06
C GLY A 181 -9.06 8.70 18.24
N THR A 182 -8.53 9.91 18.10
CA THR A 182 -9.12 10.94 17.22
C THR A 182 -8.12 11.42 16.20
N VAL A 183 -8.59 11.72 15.00
CA VAL A 183 -7.81 12.38 13.95
C VAL A 183 -8.24 13.83 13.81
N PHE A 184 -7.43 14.66 13.15
CA PHE A 184 -7.74 16.08 12.93
C PHE A 184 -8.03 16.85 14.24
N GLY A 185 -7.41 16.41 15.33
CA GLY A 185 -7.53 16.98 16.68
C GLY A 185 -8.69 16.45 17.52
N ASN A 186 -9.87 16.21 16.94
CA ASN A 186 -11.04 15.77 17.71
C ASN A 186 -12.07 14.95 16.92
N GLN A 187 -11.75 14.52 15.69
CA GLN A 187 -12.69 13.80 14.84
C GLN A 187 -12.57 12.30 15.08
N THR A 188 -13.72 11.67 15.31
CA THR A 188 -13.85 10.22 15.27
C THR A 188 -13.74 9.74 13.82
N CYS A 189 -13.17 8.56 13.63
CA CYS A 189 -12.94 8.02 12.30
C CYS A 189 -13.02 6.49 12.30
N ALA A 190 -13.20 5.92 11.11
CA ALA A 190 -13.09 4.49 10.87
C ALA A 190 -11.97 4.23 9.85
N PHE A 191 -11.27 3.12 9.99
CA PHE A 191 -10.26 2.73 9.03
C PHE A 191 -10.90 2.33 7.71
N GLY A 192 -10.34 2.84 6.62
CA GLY A 192 -10.66 2.41 5.27
C GLY A 192 -9.39 2.10 4.49
N LEU A 193 -9.56 1.35 3.41
CA LEU A 193 -8.52 1.03 2.45
C LEU A 193 -8.79 1.81 1.16
N ASN A 194 -7.83 2.61 0.70
CA ASN A 194 -7.93 3.25 -0.59
C ASN A 194 -7.23 2.39 -1.66
N LEU A 195 -8.02 1.75 -2.51
CA LEU A 195 -7.51 0.87 -3.56
C LEU A 195 -7.05 1.64 -4.80
N ALA A 196 -7.30 2.95 -4.88
CA ALA A 196 -6.71 3.79 -5.94
C ALA A 196 -5.27 4.23 -5.64
N ASP A 197 -4.92 4.47 -4.37
CA ASP A 197 -3.59 4.95 -3.96
C ASP A 197 -2.80 3.97 -3.08
N GLY A 198 -3.41 2.85 -2.68
CA GLY A 198 -2.77 1.75 -1.97
C GLY A 198 -2.41 2.07 -0.51
N ARG A 199 -3.33 2.69 0.25
CA ARG A 199 -3.11 3.06 1.66
C ARG A 199 -4.28 2.75 2.58
N ILE A 200 -3.96 2.41 3.83
CA ILE A 200 -4.90 2.42 4.95
C ILE A 200 -4.84 3.79 5.62
N LYS A 201 -6.01 4.41 5.83
CA LYS A 201 -6.17 5.64 6.60
C LYS A 201 -7.42 5.57 7.46
N CYS A 202 -7.45 6.35 8.52
CA CYS A 202 -8.68 6.60 9.25
C CYS A 202 -9.44 7.80 8.65
N TYR A 203 -10.68 7.56 8.22
CA TYR A 203 -11.52 8.56 7.58
C TYR A 203 -12.65 9.00 8.53
N PRO A 204 -12.97 10.29 8.60
CA PRO A 204 -14.04 10.80 9.47
C PRO A 204 -15.34 10.01 9.33
N SER A 205 -15.79 9.38 10.42
CA SER A 205 -16.91 8.42 10.43
C SER A 205 -18.21 9.05 10.95
N GLU A 206 -18.14 10.16 11.67
CA GLU A 206 -19.29 10.88 12.21
C GLU A 206 -19.12 12.39 12.04
N THR A 207 -20.23 13.11 12.16
CA THR A 207 -20.26 14.58 12.08
C THR A 207 -20.05 15.21 13.46
N ASN A 208 -18.84 15.09 14.00
CA ASN A 208 -18.31 16.09 14.94
C ASN A 208 -17.29 16.96 14.18
N GLY A 209 -17.70 17.55 13.05
CA GLY A 209 -16.82 18.27 12.14
C GLY A 209 -17.32 18.30 10.69
N PRO A 210 -16.46 18.18 9.66
CA PRO A 210 -16.86 18.15 8.25
C PRO A 210 -17.85 17.00 7.96
N PRO A 211 -18.56 17.03 6.82
CA PRO A 211 -19.50 15.97 6.45
C PRO A 211 -18.88 14.58 6.57
N ALA A 212 -19.65 13.62 7.08
CA ALA A 212 -19.22 12.22 7.14
C ALA A 212 -18.75 11.79 5.74
N LYS A 213 -17.61 11.09 5.68
CA LYS A 213 -17.09 10.62 4.40
C LYS A 213 -18.02 9.57 3.81
N LEU A 214 -18.15 9.61 2.49
CA LEU A 214 -18.80 8.59 1.69
C LEU A 214 -17.69 7.73 1.07
N ASN A 215 -17.70 6.42 1.31
CA ASN A 215 -16.73 5.48 0.75
C ASN A 215 -17.46 4.27 0.16
N TYR A 216 -16.80 3.56 -0.76
CA TYR A 216 -17.25 2.29 -1.32
C TYR A 216 -17.19 1.15 -0.29
N ILE A 217 -17.79 0.01 -0.63
CA ILE A 217 -17.82 -1.18 0.23
C ILE A 217 -17.72 -2.43 -0.63
N TYR A 218 -16.84 -3.35 -0.25
CA TYR A 218 -17.03 -4.77 -0.54
C TYR A 218 -17.54 -5.43 0.73
N PHE A 219 -18.64 -6.19 0.62
CA PHE A 219 -19.12 -6.99 1.74
C PHE A 219 -18.46 -8.37 1.69
N VAL A 220 -18.28 -8.96 2.86
CA VAL A 220 -17.59 -10.24 3.01
C VAL A 220 -18.43 -11.21 3.81
N ARG A 221 -18.21 -12.50 3.60
CA ARG A 221 -18.73 -13.62 4.39
C ARG A 221 -17.68 -14.73 4.48
N GLY A 222 -17.96 -15.73 5.32
CA GLY A 222 -17.02 -16.84 5.56
C GLY A 222 -15.88 -16.45 6.53
N ASN A 223 -15.11 -17.46 6.92
CA ASN A 223 -13.95 -17.40 7.83
C ASN A 223 -13.95 -16.24 8.85
N PRO A 224 -14.83 -16.25 9.87
CA PRO A 224 -14.88 -15.19 10.87
C PRO A 224 -13.63 -15.12 11.77
N ALA A 225 -12.70 -16.09 11.66
CA ALA A 225 -11.44 -16.09 12.39
C ALA A 225 -10.30 -15.40 11.62
N TYR A 226 -10.52 -14.98 10.36
CA TYR A 226 -9.48 -14.32 9.58
C TYR A 226 -9.01 -13.03 10.27
N GLY A 227 -7.70 -12.91 10.49
CA GLY A 227 -7.10 -11.76 11.17
C GLY A 227 -7.10 -11.84 12.70
N LEU A 228 -7.69 -12.88 13.30
CA LEU A 228 -7.54 -13.14 14.73
C LEU A 228 -6.20 -13.85 14.98
N ASN A 229 -5.29 -13.18 15.68
CA ASN A 229 -4.00 -13.76 16.03
C ASN A 229 -4.13 -14.75 17.19
N ALA A 230 -3.17 -15.66 17.29
CA ALA A 230 -3.02 -16.60 18.40
C ALA A 230 -1.56 -16.62 18.86
N PHE A 231 -1.12 -15.52 19.47
CA PHE A 231 0.27 -15.33 19.89
C PHE A 231 0.65 -16.21 21.09
N SER A 232 1.86 -16.77 21.04
CA SER A 232 2.53 -17.43 22.15
C SER A 232 3.95 -16.89 22.26
N ASP A 233 4.29 -16.34 23.43
CA ASP A 233 5.67 -16.07 23.81
C ASP A 233 6.41 -17.41 24.01
N ASN A 234 7.53 -17.59 23.32
CA ASN A 234 8.35 -18.79 23.41
C ASN A 234 9.36 -18.76 24.57
N GLY A 235 9.52 -17.61 25.24
CA GLY A 235 10.46 -17.42 26.34
C GLY A 235 11.93 -17.36 25.92
N ASP A 236 12.20 -17.25 24.61
CA ASP A 236 13.53 -17.20 24.00
C ASP A 236 13.78 -15.90 23.21
N GLY A 237 12.90 -14.90 23.38
CA GLY A 237 12.91 -13.65 22.62
C GLY A 237 12.14 -13.72 21.30
N THR A 238 11.41 -14.82 21.04
CA THR A 238 10.52 -14.95 19.88
C THR A 238 9.06 -15.12 20.28
N VAL A 239 8.16 -14.67 19.40
CA VAL A 239 6.70 -14.83 19.54
C VAL A 239 6.18 -15.59 18.33
N THR A 240 5.44 -16.67 18.55
CA THR A 240 4.78 -17.42 17.47
C THR A 240 3.32 -17.04 17.37
N ASP A 241 2.88 -16.64 16.19
CA ASP A 241 1.46 -16.53 15.89
C ASP A 241 0.96 -17.87 15.32
N HIS A 242 0.26 -18.64 16.15
CA HIS A 242 -0.30 -19.91 15.72
C HIS A 242 -1.37 -19.76 14.64
N ALA A 243 -2.02 -18.59 14.49
CA ALA A 243 -3.03 -18.38 13.47
C ALA A 243 -2.42 -18.35 12.06
N THR A 244 -1.28 -17.66 11.90
CA THR A 244 -0.59 -17.49 10.61
C THR A 244 0.55 -18.48 10.37
N GLY A 245 1.08 -19.08 11.45
CA GLY A 245 2.27 -19.92 11.42
C GLY A 245 3.58 -19.12 11.29
N LEU A 246 3.53 -17.80 11.49
CA LEU A 246 4.71 -16.92 11.52
C LEU A 246 5.33 -16.90 12.91
N THR A 247 6.64 -16.76 12.97
CA THR A 247 7.38 -16.47 14.20
C THR A 247 8.11 -15.14 14.04
N TRP A 248 8.06 -14.32 15.07
CA TRP A 248 8.52 -12.94 15.08
C TRP A 248 9.60 -12.74 16.15
N SER A 249 10.53 -11.80 15.91
CA SER A 249 11.32 -11.26 17.01
C SER A 249 10.39 -10.55 18.00
N GLN A 250 10.56 -10.79 19.30
CA GLN A 250 9.76 -10.15 20.35
C GLN A 250 10.14 -8.68 20.54
N ASP A 251 11.41 -8.34 20.35
CA ASP A 251 11.92 -6.97 20.30
C ASP A 251 11.93 -6.43 18.87
N ASP A 252 11.83 -5.10 18.75
CA ASP A 252 12.13 -4.37 17.51
C ASP A 252 13.62 -4.00 17.41
N SER A 253 14.00 -3.28 16.35
CA SER A 253 15.37 -2.86 16.09
C SER A 253 15.95 -1.89 17.13
N GLY A 254 15.13 -1.31 18.01
CA GLY A 254 15.55 -0.32 19.02
C GLY A 254 15.91 1.06 18.46
N ALA A 255 16.06 1.18 17.15
CA ALA A 255 16.32 2.42 16.42
C ALA A 255 15.77 2.35 15.00
N GLY A 256 15.43 3.51 14.44
CA GLY A 256 15.06 3.67 13.04
C GLY A 256 16.26 3.54 12.11
N MET A 257 16.01 3.09 10.89
CA MET A 257 17.02 2.94 9.84
C MET A 257 16.37 3.11 8.47
N ASN A 258 17.14 3.52 7.46
CA ASN A 258 16.61 3.62 6.12
C ASN A 258 16.31 2.23 5.54
N TRP A 259 15.63 2.18 4.39
CA TRP A 259 15.13 0.90 3.87
C TRP A 259 16.24 -0.06 3.43
N ALA A 260 17.34 0.47 2.87
CA ALA A 260 18.50 -0.34 2.49
C ALA A 260 19.19 -0.95 3.73
N GLU A 261 19.31 -0.17 4.80
CA GLU A 261 19.83 -0.60 6.09
C GLU A 261 18.92 -1.63 6.76
N ALA A 262 17.60 -1.50 6.67
CA ALA A 262 16.64 -2.49 7.17
C ALA A 262 16.85 -3.88 6.54
N LEU A 263 17.03 -3.92 5.23
CA LEU A 263 17.35 -5.15 4.49
C LEU A 263 18.72 -5.72 4.88
N ALA A 264 19.73 -4.86 5.03
CA ALA A 264 21.06 -5.27 5.49
C ALA A 264 21.04 -5.78 6.95
N TRP A 265 20.20 -5.21 7.80
CA TRP A 265 20.07 -5.59 9.20
C TRP A 265 19.50 -7.00 9.35
N ALA A 266 18.49 -7.38 8.56
CA ALA A 266 18.00 -8.76 8.53
C ALA A 266 19.11 -9.76 8.13
N GLN A 267 19.93 -9.41 7.13
CA GLN A 267 21.09 -10.24 6.73
C GLN A 267 22.13 -10.35 7.85
N GLN A 268 22.41 -9.25 8.55
CA GLN A 268 23.29 -9.25 9.71
C GLN A 268 22.76 -10.16 10.82
N LYS A 269 21.46 -10.07 11.16
CA LYS A 269 20.84 -10.93 12.17
C LYS A 269 20.91 -12.41 11.82
N ASN A 270 20.83 -12.74 10.54
CA ASN A 270 21.05 -14.11 10.09
C ASN A 270 22.50 -14.58 10.25
N ALA A 271 23.48 -13.73 9.94
CA ALA A 271 24.90 -14.04 10.14
C ALA A 271 25.27 -14.20 11.62
N GLU A 272 24.58 -13.47 12.51
CA GLU A 272 24.73 -13.53 13.97
C GLU A 272 24.03 -14.75 14.60
N ASN A 273 23.27 -15.54 13.82
CA ASN A 273 22.37 -16.57 14.33
C ASN A 273 21.46 -16.03 15.45
N TYR A 274 20.91 -14.83 15.22
CA TYR A 274 20.13 -14.07 16.20
C TYR A 274 18.94 -14.89 16.71
N LEU A 275 18.81 -14.97 18.04
CA LEU A 275 17.82 -15.79 18.74
C LEU A 275 17.85 -17.27 18.32
N GLY A 276 19.02 -17.79 17.90
CA GLY A 276 19.18 -19.18 17.47
C GLY A 276 18.74 -19.45 16.03
N HIS A 277 18.45 -18.41 15.24
CA HIS A 277 17.91 -18.53 13.88
C HIS A 277 18.73 -17.74 12.86
N SER A 278 18.72 -18.22 11.61
CA SER A 278 19.46 -17.65 10.48
C SER A 278 18.61 -17.47 9.22
N ASP A 279 17.28 -17.46 9.38
CA ASP A 279 16.26 -17.37 8.33
C ASP A 279 15.29 -16.19 8.55
N TRP A 280 15.72 -15.18 9.30
CA TRP A 280 15.00 -13.92 9.49
C TRP A 280 14.89 -13.12 8.19
N ARG A 281 13.77 -12.42 8.03
CA ARG A 281 13.51 -11.49 6.94
C ARG A 281 12.73 -10.28 7.44
N LEU A 282 12.76 -9.23 6.63
CA LEU A 282 11.82 -8.13 6.75
C LEU A 282 10.44 -8.63 6.27
N PRO A 283 9.34 -8.40 7.01
CA PRO A 283 8.01 -8.87 6.62
C PRO A 283 7.51 -8.13 5.39
N SER A 284 6.66 -8.77 4.60
CA SER A 284 5.87 -8.07 3.59
C SER A 284 4.85 -7.13 4.25
N ALA A 285 4.27 -6.22 3.48
CA ALA A 285 3.27 -5.30 4.00
C ALA A 285 2.04 -6.01 4.60
N LYS A 286 1.62 -7.15 4.04
CA LYS A 286 0.49 -7.94 4.56
C LYS A 286 0.84 -8.73 5.82
N GLU A 287 2.08 -9.17 5.96
CA GLU A 287 2.53 -9.82 7.19
C GLU A 287 2.70 -8.82 8.32
N MET A 288 3.29 -7.65 8.08
CA MET A 288 3.42 -6.63 9.12
C MET A 288 2.02 -6.13 9.57
N GLN A 289 1.08 -5.94 8.64
CA GLN A 289 -0.29 -5.57 8.97
C GLN A 289 -1.01 -6.62 9.85
N SER A 290 -0.62 -7.89 9.75
CA SER A 290 -1.21 -8.95 10.57
C SER A 290 -0.96 -8.78 12.08
N LEU A 291 0.06 -8.01 12.47
CA LEU A 291 0.38 -7.68 13.86
C LEU A 291 -0.42 -6.48 14.40
N LEU A 292 -1.03 -5.67 13.54
CA LEU A 292 -1.77 -4.50 14.01
C LEU A 292 -2.98 -4.93 14.84
N ASP A 293 -3.08 -4.34 16.03
CA ASP A 293 -4.25 -4.43 16.89
C ASP A 293 -5.04 -3.12 16.78
N TYR A 294 -6.16 -3.17 16.05
CA TYR A 294 -7.03 -2.02 15.81
C TYR A 294 -7.88 -1.65 17.04
N ASP A 295 -7.84 -2.45 18.12
CA ASP A 295 -8.47 -2.15 19.40
C ASP A 295 -7.48 -1.48 20.38
N GLN A 296 -6.34 -1.00 19.88
CA GLN A 296 -5.32 -0.28 20.64
C GLN A 296 -4.95 1.02 19.92
N ALA A 297 -4.76 2.10 20.69
CA ALA A 297 -4.33 3.38 20.14
C ALA A 297 -3.63 4.22 21.22
N PRO A 298 -2.58 5.00 20.88
CA PRO A 298 -1.86 5.82 21.85
C PRO A 298 -2.77 6.74 22.68
N ASP A 299 -3.77 7.35 22.04
CA ASP A 299 -4.68 8.31 22.68
C ASP A 299 -5.78 7.66 23.54
N ALA A 300 -6.05 6.36 23.34
CA ALA A 300 -7.15 5.66 24.01
C ALA A 300 -6.66 4.68 25.08
N THR A 301 -5.60 3.92 24.78
CA THR A 301 -5.11 2.82 25.61
C THR A 301 -3.72 3.09 26.17
N ASN A 302 -3.07 4.21 25.82
CA ASN A 302 -1.68 4.54 26.15
C ASN A 302 -0.67 3.48 25.69
N SER A 303 -1.02 2.70 24.67
CA SER A 303 -0.19 1.65 24.07
C SER A 303 -0.07 1.85 22.56
N ALA A 304 0.89 1.16 21.95
CA ALA A 304 0.96 1.01 20.51
C ALA A 304 -0.18 0.11 20.01
N ALA A 305 -0.47 0.19 18.72
CA ALA A 305 -1.44 -0.66 18.01
C ALA A 305 -0.90 -2.10 17.80
N ILE A 306 -0.50 -2.80 18.88
CA ILE A 306 0.04 -4.17 18.86
C ILE A 306 -0.27 -4.90 20.17
N ASP A 307 -0.32 -6.23 20.12
CA ASP A 307 -0.45 -7.08 21.30
C ASP A 307 0.72 -6.87 22.29
N PRO A 308 0.46 -6.73 23.61
CA PRO A 308 1.47 -6.52 24.65
C PRO A 308 2.52 -7.63 24.79
N VAL A 309 2.35 -8.79 24.15
CA VAL A 309 3.39 -9.84 24.06
C VAL A 309 4.64 -9.33 23.34
N PHE A 310 4.51 -8.32 22.48
CA PHE A 310 5.61 -7.69 21.78
C PHE A 310 6.16 -6.50 22.55
N ASN A 311 7.48 -6.45 22.70
CA ASN A 311 8.15 -5.26 23.19
C ASN A 311 8.24 -4.25 22.04
N ILE A 312 7.89 -3.00 22.30
CA ILE A 312 7.98 -1.92 21.30
C ILE A 312 8.70 -0.71 21.88
N SER A 313 9.61 -0.15 21.09
CA SER A 313 10.34 1.06 21.41
C SER A 313 9.39 2.24 21.55
N GLN A 314 9.70 3.16 22.47
CA GLN A 314 9.04 4.46 22.55
C GLN A 314 9.89 5.52 21.86
N ILE A 315 9.22 6.41 21.13
CA ILE A 315 9.85 7.54 20.43
C ILE A 315 9.27 8.86 20.91
N THR A 316 9.96 9.95 20.58
CA THR A 316 9.36 11.29 20.58
C THR A 316 8.94 11.60 19.16
N ASN A 317 7.64 11.80 18.92
CA ASN A 317 7.13 12.14 17.60
C ASN A 317 7.40 13.61 17.22
N GLU A 318 6.98 13.98 16.02
CA GLU A 318 7.16 15.29 15.40
C GLU A 318 6.48 16.42 16.20
N ALA A 319 5.45 16.10 17.00
CA ALA A 319 4.78 17.01 17.91
C ALA A 319 5.49 17.14 19.29
N GLY A 320 6.62 16.45 19.50
CA GLY A 320 7.33 16.43 20.78
C GLY A 320 6.66 15.54 21.85
N GLN A 321 5.80 14.61 21.44
CA GLN A 321 5.03 13.75 22.34
C GLN A 321 5.60 12.33 22.37
N VAL A 322 5.37 11.62 23.48
CA VAL A 322 5.65 10.18 23.54
C VAL A 322 4.72 9.46 22.57
N ASP A 323 5.31 8.60 21.76
CA ASP A 323 4.62 7.84 20.72
C ASP A 323 5.38 6.54 20.42
N TYR A 324 4.92 5.82 19.40
CA TYR A 324 5.49 4.56 18.96
C TYR A 324 5.92 4.63 17.49
N PRO A 325 6.93 3.84 17.10
CA PRO A 325 7.51 3.92 15.78
C PRO A 325 6.57 3.38 14.69
N TRP A 326 6.97 3.66 13.46
CA TRP A 326 6.45 2.98 12.28
C TRP A 326 7.47 1.95 11.82
N PHE A 327 6.99 0.92 11.13
CA PHE A 327 7.83 -0.22 10.79
C PHE A 327 7.94 -0.41 9.30
N TRP A 328 9.17 -0.53 8.83
CA TRP A 328 9.46 -0.91 7.46
C TRP A 328 8.94 -2.30 7.14
N THR A 329 8.57 -2.46 5.86
CA THR A 329 8.26 -3.74 5.24
C THR A 329 9.23 -3.96 4.08
N SER A 330 9.31 -5.18 3.58
CA SER A 330 10.09 -5.52 2.38
C SER A 330 9.42 -5.11 1.08
N THR A 331 8.19 -4.57 1.15
CA THR A 331 7.34 -4.23 0.00
C THR A 331 7.61 -2.80 -0.48
N THR A 332 7.84 -2.64 -1.80
CA THR A 332 7.94 -1.33 -2.45
C THR A 332 6.55 -0.76 -2.77
N HIS A 333 6.35 0.53 -2.54
CA HIS A 333 5.14 1.25 -2.99
C HIS A 333 5.45 1.95 -4.32
N LEU A 334 4.89 1.43 -5.42
CA LEU A 334 5.23 1.90 -6.76
C LEU A 334 4.49 3.17 -7.12
N LYS A 335 5.17 4.11 -7.77
CA LYS A 335 4.55 5.29 -8.38
C LYS A 335 4.09 4.96 -9.80
N SER A 336 3.11 5.71 -10.31
CA SER A 336 2.54 5.55 -11.66
C SER A 336 3.57 5.68 -12.80
N ASN A 337 4.70 6.34 -12.56
CA ASN A 337 5.82 6.42 -13.50
C ASN A 337 6.80 5.22 -13.42
N GLY A 338 6.51 4.20 -12.61
CA GLY A 338 7.34 3.02 -12.40
C GLY A 338 8.45 3.19 -11.37
N SER A 339 8.56 4.37 -10.73
CA SER A 339 9.51 4.61 -9.64
C SER A 339 9.20 3.73 -8.43
N GLY A 340 10.20 3.00 -7.96
CA GLY A 340 10.19 2.26 -6.70
C GLY A 340 10.89 3.00 -5.56
N SER A 341 10.85 4.34 -5.57
CA SER A 341 11.56 5.17 -4.59
C SER A 341 11.04 5.06 -3.15
N ASP A 342 9.80 4.57 -2.98
CA ASP A 342 9.12 4.59 -1.69
C ASP A 342 8.93 3.15 -1.20
N GLY A 343 9.19 2.92 0.09
CA GLY A 343 8.92 1.66 0.78
C GLY A 343 7.58 1.74 1.51
N VAL A 344 6.91 0.62 1.74
CA VAL A 344 5.69 0.58 2.56
C VAL A 344 6.07 0.49 4.03
N TYR A 345 5.38 1.27 4.88
CA TYR A 345 5.43 1.13 6.33
C TYR A 345 4.05 0.99 6.96
N LEU A 346 4.01 0.42 8.16
CA LEU A 346 2.82 0.35 9.02
C LEU A 346 3.04 1.19 10.29
N SER A 347 2.05 1.98 10.67
CA SER A 347 2.10 2.86 11.84
C SER A 347 1.55 2.17 13.08
N PHE A 348 2.39 1.90 14.06
CA PHE A 348 1.98 1.35 15.36
C PHE A 348 1.75 2.44 16.42
N GLY A 349 2.35 3.61 16.23
CA GLY A 349 1.97 4.86 16.88
C GLY A 349 1.10 5.74 15.99
N ARG A 350 0.86 6.99 16.40
CA ARG A 350 0.05 7.95 15.62
C ARG A 350 0.66 8.17 14.23
N ALA A 351 -0.20 8.40 13.24
CA ALA A 351 0.22 8.67 11.87
C ALA A 351 0.03 10.17 11.58
N LEU A 352 1.09 10.93 11.88
CA LEU A 352 1.03 12.39 11.94
C LEU A 352 1.06 13.08 10.58
N GLY A 353 0.44 14.25 10.55
CA GLY A 353 0.51 15.21 9.45
C GLY A 353 0.59 16.64 9.98
N TYR A 354 1.23 17.51 9.21
CA TYR A 354 1.38 18.93 9.52
C TYR A 354 0.29 19.75 8.81
N MET A 355 -0.75 20.10 9.56
CA MET A 355 -1.83 20.96 9.06
C MET A 355 -2.04 22.15 9.99
N HIS A 356 -2.45 23.28 9.42
CA HIS A 356 -2.75 24.48 10.21
C HIS A 356 -1.63 24.90 11.17
N ASN A 357 -0.37 24.76 10.74
CA ASN A 357 0.84 25.03 11.52
C ASN A 357 1.00 24.19 12.80
N THR A 358 0.46 22.97 12.81
CA THR A 358 0.63 22.05 13.94
C THR A 358 0.72 20.60 13.46
N TRP A 359 1.41 19.77 14.24
CA TRP A 359 1.45 18.33 14.04
C TRP A 359 0.28 17.69 14.78
N LEU A 360 -0.45 16.83 14.09
CA LEU A 360 -1.60 16.10 14.64
C LEU A 360 -1.73 14.74 13.98
N ASP A 361 -2.40 13.80 14.64
CA ASP A 361 -2.76 12.52 14.03
C ASP A 361 -3.79 12.75 12.92
N VAL A 362 -3.46 12.34 11.70
CA VAL A 362 -4.31 12.53 10.51
C VAL A 362 -4.77 11.21 9.90
N HIS A 363 -4.14 10.08 10.26
CA HIS A 363 -4.49 8.77 9.71
C HIS A 363 -4.72 7.67 10.77
N GLY A 364 -4.35 7.88 12.04
CA GLY A 364 -4.52 6.93 13.13
C GLY A 364 -3.41 5.87 13.25
N ALA A 365 -3.16 5.39 14.48
CA ALA A 365 -2.35 4.20 14.73
C ALA A 365 -3.07 2.96 14.16
N GLY A 366 -2.42 2.26 13.24
CA GLY A 366 -3.04 1.25 12.37
C GLY A 366 -3.04 1.62 10.88
N ALA A 367 -2.58 2.84 10.53
CA ALA A 367 -2.41 3.29 9.16
C ALA A 367 -1.28 2.54 8.42
N GLN A 368 -1.39 2.52 7.10
CA GLN A 368 -0.38 2.04 6.17
C GLN A 368 -0.11 3.14 5.15
N ARG A 369 1.14 3.53 5.03
CA ARG A 369 1.58 4.56 4.07
C ARG A 369 2.90 4.13 3.45
N SER A 370 3.65 5.10 2.93
CA SER A 370 4.94 4.91 2.33
C SER A 370 5.84 6.10 2.62
N ASP A 371 7.13 5.83 2.74
CA ASP A 371 8.19 6.84 2.92
C ASP A 371 9.24 6.65 1.82
N PRO A 372 9.99 7.70 1.44
CA PRO A 372 11.19 7.55 0.63
C PRO A 372 12.15 6.54 1.27
N LYS A 373 12.73 5.65 0.46
CA LYS A 373 13.67 4.61 0.92
C LYS A 373 15.00 5.17 1.43
N THR A 374 15.32 6.40 1.06
CA THR A 374 16.58 7.12 1.35
C THR A 374 16.32 8.63 1.40
N GLY A 375 17.22 9.38 2.03
CA GLY A 375 17.16 10.84 2.11
C GLY A 375 17.42 11.33 3.52
N ASP A 376 17.11 12.60 3.78
CA ASP A 376 17.17 13.20 5.12
C ASP A 376 15.75 13.64 5.55
N PRO A 377 15.23 13.17 6.71
CA PRO A 377 13.94 13.62 7.23
C PRO A 377 13.85 15.13 7.43
N ALA A 378 14.99 15.79 7.68
CA ALA A 378 15.06 17.25 7.84
C ALA A 378 14.70 18.03 6.56
N ASP A 379 14.72 17.38 5.39
CA ASP A 379 14.25 17.96 4.14
C ASP A 379 12.72 18.12 4.11
N TRP A 380 12.01 17.53 5.08
CA TRP A 380 10.55 17.50 5.18
C TRP A 380 10.04 18.12 6.49
N PRO A 381 10.39 19.37 6.82
CA PRO A 381 10.07 19.98 8.13
C PRO A 381 8.56 20.14 8.39
N THR A 382 7.73 20.04 7.35
CA THR A 382 6.27 20.08 7.40
C THR A 382 5.63 18.89 6.69
N GLY A 383 6.38 17.79 6.58
CA GLY A 383 5.93 16.59 5.89
C GLY A 383 5.67 16.78 4.39
N HIS A 384 4.90 15.85 3.81
CA HIS A 384 4.63 15.80 2.37
C HIS A 384 3.16 15.53 2.06
N GLY A 385 2.70 16.06 0.91
CA GLY A 385 1.35 15.87 0.42
C GLY A 385 0.29 16.76 1.10
N PRO A 386 -1.00 16.56 0.77
CA PRO A 386 -2.06 17.50 1.13
C PRO A 386 -2.29 17.70 2.64
N GLN A 387 -1.94 16.70 3.45
CA GLN A 387 -2.10 16.70 4.91
C GLN A 387 -0.76 16.92 5.63
N GLY A 388 0.33 17.14 4.88
CA GLY A 388 1.67 17.31 5.42
C GLY A 388 2.16 16.08 6.16
N ASP A 389 1.91 14.88 5.64
CA ASP A 389 2.27 13.61 6.27
C ASP A 389 3.73 13.58 6.66
N ALA A 390 4.03 13.19 7.91
CA ALA A 390 5.41 13.16 8.37
C ALA A 390 6.21 12.13 7.56
N ILE A 391 7.44 12.51 7.21
CA ILE A 391 8.39 11.68 6.46
C ILE A 391 9.53 11.35 7.41
N ARG A 392 9.64 10.08 7.79
CA ARG A 392 10.65 9.64 8.76
C ARG A 392 11.86 9.04 8.12
N ILE A 393 11.74 8.35 6.98
CA ILE A 393 12.79 7.61 6.25
C ILE A 393 13.46 6.51 7.10
N ASP A 394 13.90 6.86 8.30
CA ASP A 394 14.40 5.98 9.33
C ASP A 394 13.25 5.35 10.13
N ASN A 395 12.64 4.33 9.55
CA ASN A 395 11.61 3.52 10.20
C ASN A 395 12.22 2.30 10.91
N TYR A 396 11.50 1.75 11.89
CA TYR A 396 11.96 0.64 12.72
C TYR A 396 11.74 -0.70 12.00
N VAL A 397 12.35 -1.76 12.53
CA VAL A 397 12.24 -3.11 11.95
C VAL A 397 11.83 -4.11 13.02
N ARG A 398 10.94 -5.03 12.66
CA ARG A 398 10.66 -6.27 13.40
C ARG A 398 10.83 -7.44 12.44
N LEU A 399 11.62 -8.43 12.85
CA LEU A 399 11.93 -9.56 11.99
C LEU A 399 10.85 -10.61 12.07
N VAL A 400 10.63 -11.26 10.93
CA VAL A 400 9.73 -12.41 10.82
C VAL A 400 10.49 -13.58 10.21
N ARG A 401 10.04 -14.78 10.50
CA ARG A 401 10.46 -16.04 9.88
C ARG A 401 9.29 -16.99 9.76
N ALA A 402 9.51 -18.11 9.08
CA ALA A 402 8.47 -19.10 8.77
C ALA A 402 7.29 -18.47 8.00
N GLY A 403 6.08 -19.00 8.19
CA GLY A 403 4.98 -18.85 7.23
C GLY A 403 5.26 -19.66 5.97
N GLN A 404 4.24 -19.98 5.17
CA GLN A 404 4.42 -20.74 3.93
C GLN A 404 5.04 -19.86 2.83
N VAL A 405 6.25 -19.35 3.10
CA VAL A 405 7.01 -18.42 2.28
C VAL A 405 8.33 -19.11 1.90
N SER A 406 8.65 -19.10 0.61
CA SER A 406 9.89 -19.72 0.09
C SER A 406 10.71 -18.70 -0.68
N LEU A 407 12.03 -18.77 -0.57
CA LEU A 407 12.93 -17.97 -1.40
C LEU A 407 12.68 -18.29 -2.88
N THR A 408 12.47 -17.26 -3.69
CA THR A 408 12.49 -17.42 -5.14
C THR A 408 13.92 -17.62 -5.59
N MET A 409 14.18 -18.67 -6.36
CA MET A 409 15.48 -18.80 -7.04
C MET A 409 15.62 -17.56 -7.92
N ALA A 410 16.66 -16.76 -7.67
CA ALA A 410 16.85 -15.47 -8.30
C ALA A 410 16.66 -15.54 -9.84
N GLY A 411 15.70 -14.77 -10.35
CA GLY A 411 15.61 -14.44 -11.78
C GLY A 411 14.92 -15.46 -12.68
N ASP A 412 13.77 -16.04 -12.31
CA ASP A 412 12.89 -16.63 -13.32
C ASP A 412 11.85 -15.60 -13.82
N PRO A 413 12.02 -15.00 -15.01
CA PRO A 413 11.04 -14.10 -15.61
C PRO A 413 9.72 -14.78 -16.00
N SER A 414 9.55 -16.09 -15.78
CA SER A 414 8.30 -16.82 -16.07
C SER A 414 7.11 -16.44 -15.17
N ALA A 415 7.33 -15.77 -14.03
CA ALA A 415 6.25 -15.22 -13.21
C ALA A 415 5.59 -13.97 -13.83
N SER A 416 6.16 -13.39 -14.89
CA SER A 416 5.68 -12.13 -15.48
C SER A 416 4.44 -12.26 -16.40
N GLN A 417 3.79 -13.43 -16.49
CA GLN A 417 2.64 -13.64 -17.39
C GLN A 417 1.33 -13.99 -16.69
N ALA A 418 1.27 -14.09 -15.36
CA ALA A 418 0.03 -14.28 -14.63
C ALA A 418 -0.48 -12.94 -14.07
N GLY A 419 -1.36 -12.28 -14.82
CA GLY A 419 -2.15 -11.14 -14.34
C GLY A 419 -1.59 -9.78 -14.72
N GLN A 420 -1.45 -9.50 -16.02
CA GLN A 420 -1.49 -8.10 -16.47
C GLN A 420 -2.87 -7.53 -16.09
N ILE A 421 -2.86 -6.65 -15.10
CA ILE A 421 -4.02 -5.87 -14.68
C ILE A 421 -4.37 -4.97 -15.87
N ASN A 422 -5.48 -5.24 -16.54
CA ASN A 422 -5.85 -4.47 -17.73
C ASN A 422 -6.16 -3.03 -17.33
N ARG A 423 -5.59 -2.07 -18.06
CA ARG A 423 -5.91 -0.65 -17.93
C ARG A 423 -7.37 -0.47 -18.32
N VAL A 424 -8.23 -0.14 -17.36
CA VAL A 424 -9.61 0.27 -17.65
C VAL A 424 -9.53 1.67 -18.26
N ALA A 425 -9.87 1.79 -19.54
CA ALA A 425 -10.11 3.08 -20.17
C ALA A 425 -11.55 3.52 -19.84
N PRO A 426 -11.81 4.81 -19.56
CA PRO A 426 -13.17 5.30 -19.47
C PRO A 426 -13.86 5.20 -20.84
N ASP A 427 -15.12 4.77 -20.82
CA ASP A 427 -15.98 4.66 -22.00
C ASP A 427 -16.15 6.01 -22.69
N GLU A 428 -15.70 6.13 -23.95
CA GLU A 428 -16.12 7.22 -24.85
C GLU A 428 -16.50 6.69 -26.24
N GLN A 429 -17.67 7.16 -26.69
CA GLN A 429 -18.35 6.78 -27.92
C GLN A 429 -17.60 7.23 -29.19
N ALA A 430 -17.70 6.39 -30.23
CA ALA A 430 -16.96 6.47 -31.48
C ALA A 430 -17.21 7.72 -32.35
N GLY A 431 -16.12 8.27 -32.90
CA GLY A 431 -16.07 9.14 -34.09
C GLY A 431 -14.84 8.80 -34.95
N PRO A 432 -14.85 9.04 -36.28
CA PRO A 432 -13.88 8.45 -37.21
C PRO A 432 -12.50 9.12 -37.15
N PRO A 433 -11.41 8.42 -37.51
CA PRO A 433 -10.05 8.85 -37.22
C PRO A 433 -9.53 9.92 -38.19
N ALA A 434 -8.99 11.01 -37.64
CA ALA A 434 -8.07 11.90 -38.35
C ALA A 434 -6.63 11.40 -38.15
N GLY A 435 -5.84 11.38 -39.22
CA GLY A 435 -4.50 10.78 -39.27
C GLY A 435 -3.44 11.45 -38.37
N PRO A 436 -2.29 10.77 -38.14
CA PRO A 436 -1.33 11.16 -37.11
C PRO A 436 -0.45 12.34 -37.55
N GLN A 437 -0.46 13.41 -36.76
CA GLN A 437 0.61 14.42 -36.75
C GLN A 437 1.53 14.14 -35.56
N ASN A 438 2.73 13.60 -35.86
CA ASN A 438 3.78 13.35 -34.88
C ASN A 438 4.73 14.55 -34.77
N GLY A 439 4.77 15.17 -33.60
CA GLY A 439 5.86 16.04 -33.14
C GLY A 439 5.73 16.25 -31.63
N PRO A 440 6.76 15.96 -30.81
CA PRO A 440 6.71 16.22 -29.38
C PRO A 440 6.69 17.74 -29.12
N PRO A 441 5.77 18.26 -28.29
CA PRO A 441 5.85 19.63 -27.82
C PRO A 441 6.90 19.72 -26.70
N ASN A 442 7.58 20.86 -26.65
CA ASN A 442 8.59 21.31 -25.69
C ASN A 442 10.04 21.08 -26.15
N GLY A 443 10.73 22.19 -26.43
CA GLY A 443 12.09 22.29 -26.97
C GLY A 443 13.21 21.83 -26.02
N ALA A 444 13.05 20.67 -25.39
CA ALA A 444 14.14 19.95 -24.76
C ALA A 444 14.91 19.13 -25.82
N PRO A 445 16.25 19.10 -25.76
CA PRO A 445 17.07 18.22 -26.60
C PRO A 445 16.65 16.75 -26.46
N PRO A 446 16.65 15.97 -27.54
CA PRO A 446 16.40 14.54 -27.45
C PRO A 446 17.53 13.85 -26.65
N PRO A 447 17.25 12.73 -25.94
CA PRO A 447 18.23 12.04 -25.09
C PRO A 447 19.54 11.70 -25.80
N GLU A 448 19.47 11.29 -27.07
CA GLU A 448 20.64 10.92 -27.87
C GLU A 448 21.58 12.10 -28.12
N ALA A 449 21.05 13.33 -28.14
CA ALA A 449 21.86 14.54 -28.24
C ALA A 449 22.56 14.89 -26.92
N ILE A 450 21.98 14.53 -25.77
CA ILE A 450 22.57 14.74 -24.44
C ILE A 450 23.69 13.73 -24.20
N GLU A 451 23.43 12.46 -24.54
CA GLU A 451 24.41 11.37 -24.41
C GLU A 451 25.67 11.64 -25.23
N ALA A 452 25.51 12.15 -26.46
CA ALA A 452 26.63 12.48 -27.35
C ALA A 452 27.59 13.57 -26.79
N CYS A 453 27.19 14.28 -25.73
CA CYS A 453 27.99 15.31 -25.08
C CYS A 453 28.29 15.02 -23.60
N THR A 454 27.89 13.85 -23.09
CA THR A 454 28.17 13.46 -21.71
C THR A 454 29.68 13.23 -21.53
N GLY A 455 30.29 13.94 -20.57
CA GLY A 455 31.73 13.88 -20.31
C GLY A 455 32.62 14.62 -21.32
N GLN A 456 32.05 15.35 -22.28
CA GLN A 456 32.79 16.14 -23.27
C GLN A 456 32.88 17.62 -22.85
N SER A 457 33.96 18.30 -23.24
CA SER A 457 34.11 19.75 -23.04
C SER A 457 33.19 20.55 -23.96
N GLN A 458 32.73 21.72 -23.52
CA GLN A 458 31.99 22.65 -24.38
C GLN A 458 32.78 22.98 -25.65
N GLY A 459 32.12 22.92 -26.81
CA GLY A 459 32.75 23.12 -28.13
C GLY A 459 33.38 21.86 -28.76
N ALA A 460 33.39 20.72 -28.06
CA ALA A 460 33.78 19.44 -28.64
C ALA A 460 32.82 19.03 -29.77
N SER A 461 33.36 18.41 -30.82
CA SER A 461 32.55 17.82 -31.90
C SER A 461 31.76 16.63 -31.37
N CYS A 462 30.48 16.53 -31.73
CA CYS A 462 29.59 15.46 -31.32
C CYS A 462 28.79 14.91 -32.51
N GLN A 463 28.29 13.69 -32.38
CA GLN A 463 27.48 13.03 -33.40
C GLN A 463 26.49 12.07 -32.77
N PHE A 464 25.24 12.06 -33.25
CA PHE A 464 24.21 11.12 -32.80
C PHE A 464 23.29 10.72 -33.96
N THR A 465 22.50 9.66 -33.79
CA THR A 465 21.53 9.21 -34.79
C THR A 465 20.12 9.63 -34.39
N ALA A 466 19.46 10.40 -35.26
CA ALA A 466 18.04 10.73 -35.12
C ALA A 466 17.19 9.86 -36.07
N PRO A 467 15.85 9.82 -35.91
CA PRO A 467 14.97 9.06 -36.81
C PRO A 467 15.10 9.40 -38.31
N ARG A 468 15.66 10.58 -38.64
CA ARG A 468 15.88 11.05 -40.03
C ARG A 468 17.32 10.92 -40.51
N GLY A 469 18.22 10.33 -39.72
CA GLY A 469 19.62 10.11 -40.08
C GLY A 469 20.62 10.60 -39.04
N GLN A 470 21.89 10.52 -39.39
CA GLN A 470 23.00 10.90 -38.52
C GLN A 470 23.19 12.42 -38.50
N ILE A 471 23.31 13.00 -37.30
CA ILE A 471 23.46 14.43 -37.05
C ILE A 471 24.82 14.69 -36.42
N THR A 472 25.58 15.64 -36.98
CA THR A 472 26.88 16.11 -36.45
C THR A 472 26.78 17.55 -35.96
N GLY A 473 27.43 17.87 -34.84
CA GLY A 473 27.34 19.18 -34.21
C GLY A 473 28.47 19.48 -33.23
N THR A 474 28.24 20.46 -32.36
CA THR A 474 29.14 20.77 -31.23
C THR A 474 28.38 20.77 -29.90
N CYS A 475 29.05 20.36 -28.82
CA CYS A 475 28.47 20.36 -27.49
C CYS A 475 28.31 21.78 -26.95
N ALA A 476 27.07 22.15 -26.61
CA ALA A 476 26.74 23.46 -26.04
C ALA A 476 25.69 23.33 -24.92
N HIS A 477 25.64 24.34 -24.04
CA HIS A 477 24.62 24.41 -22.99
C HIS A 477 23.27 24.81 -23.58
N LEU A 478 22.26 23.97 -23.36
CA LEU A 478 20.85 24.26 -23.62
C LEU A 478 20.11 24.20 -22.29
N GLN A 479 19.66 25.36 -21.81
CA GLN A 479 19.04 25.52 -20.49
C GLN A 479 19.96 25.00 -19.36
N GLN A 480 19.61 23.89 -18.70
CA GLN A 480 20.36 23.34 -17.56
C GLN A 480 21.23 22.12 -17.93
N GLN A 481 21.33 21.74 -19.20
CA GLN A 481 22.07 20.54 -19.64
C GLN A 481 22.95 20.81 -20.86
N VAL A 482 23.99 19.99 -21.05
CA VAL A 482 24.87 20.04 -22.23
C VAL A 482 24.35 19.05 -23.26
N ALA A 483 24.17 19.48 -24.50
CA ALA A 483 23.70 18.64 -25.59
C ALA A 483 24.38 18.98 -26.93
N CYS A 484 24.33 18.03 -27.86
CA CYS A 484 24.88 18.15 -29.19
C CYS A 484 24.00 19.05 -30.07
N VAL A 485 24.54 20.21 -30.50
CA VAL A 485 23.81 21.19 -31.33
C VAL A 485 24.28 21.13 -32.78
N PRO A 486 23.40 20.90 -33.77
CA PRO A 486 23.78 20.84 -35.18
C PRO A 486 24.36 22.16 -35.69
N ALA A 487 25.32 22.08 -36.62
CA ALA A 487 25.86 23.25 -37.30
C ALA A 487 24.77 23.88 -38.20
N GLY A 488 24.06 24.89 -37.69
CA GLY A 488 22.95 25.56 -38.40
C GLY A 488 21.77 25.99 -37.52
N GLY A 489 21.74 25.59 -36.24
CA GLY A 489 20.59 25.85 -35.35
C GLY A 489 19.40 24.93 -35.63
N PRO A 490 18.45 24.78 -34.70
CA PRO A 490 17.32 23.86 -34.88
C PRO A 490 16.46 24.28 -36.09
N PRO A 491 16.04 23.36 -36.97
CA PRO A 491 14.99 23.65 -37.94
C PRO A 491 13.69 23.94 -37.18
N ASN A 492 13.06 25.09 -37.49
CA ASN A 492 11.79 25.55 -36.89
C ASN A 492 10.66 24.52 -36.94
#